data_AF-A0A4U9HJI1-F1
#
_entry.id   AF-A0A4U9HJI1-F1
#
_cell.length_a   1.000
_cell.length_b   1.000
_cell.length_c   1.000
_cell.angle_alpha   90.00
_cell.angle_beta   90.00
_cell.angle_gamma   90.00
#
_symmetry.space_group_name_H-M   'P 1'
#
loop_
_entity.id
_entity.type
_entity.pdbx_description
1 polymer ?
#
loop_
_entity_poly.entity_id
_entity_poly.type
_entity_poly.pdbx_seq_one_letter_code
_entity_poly.pdbx_strand_id
1 'polypeptide(L)'
;MRWTLFCLTWWEAIQTMTEVQRVRDVLAEELEGKGLYRRAASRWLVVLEQCADEKDREWVALRRGRCIDSARLPPARAEDFGDVRRAAGATHTRMGLAQLNGSAFRLKGKRGDQPT
;
A
#
# COMPACT_ATOMS: atom_id res chain seq x y z
N MET A 1 33.63 48.54 22.12
CA MET A 1 32.94 47.25 22.32
C MET A 1 31.61 47.28 21.57
N ARG A 2 31.61 47.02 20.25
CA ARG A 2 30.44 47.18 19.37
C ARG A 2 30.28 45.98 18.42
N TRP A 3 30.78 44.82 18.83
CA TRP A 3 30.85 43.60 18.01
C TRP A 3 29.76 42.56 18.34
N THR A 4 29.04 42.73 19.45
CA THR A 4 27.97 41.80 19.87
C THR A 4 26.64 42.04 19.16
N LEU A 5 26.38 43.27 18.72
CA LEU A 5 25.13 43.62 18.01
C LEU A 5 25.11 43.13 16.55
N PHE A 6 26.27 42.95 15.91
CA PHE A 6 26.35 42.50 14.50
C PHE A 6 26.11 40.99 14.36
N CYS A 7 26.44 40.20 15.38
CA CYS A 7 26.24 38.74 15.38
C CYS A 7 24.77 38.34 15.55
N LEU A 8 24.01 39.09 16.36
CA LEU A 8 22.60 38.79 16.63
C LEU A 8 21.70 39.08 15.41
N THR A 9 21.91 40.21 14.73
CA THR A 9 21.13 40.54 13.53
C THR A 9 21.46 39.66 12.33
N TRP A 10 22.69 39.15 12.24
CA TRP A 10 23.09 38.23 11.17
C TRP A 10 22.60 36.80 11.42
N TRP A 11 22.58 36.36 12.68
CA TRP A 11 21.97 35.09 13.09
C TRP A 11 20.44 35.11 12.97
N GLU A 12 19.78 36.21 13.33
CA GLU A 12 18.33 36.43 13.10
C GLU A 12 18.01 36.53 11.60
N ALA A 13 18.87 37.15 10.78
CA ALA A 13 18.72 37.18 9.32
C ALA A 13 18.86 35.78 8.69
N ILE A 14 19.78 34.94 9.19
CA ILE A 14 19.88 33.52 8.81
C ILE A 14 18.62 32.76 9.26
N GLN A 15 18.08 33.08 10.45
CA GLN A 15 16.82 32.50 10.94
C GLN A 15 15.62 32.88 10.07
N THR A 16 15.56 34.11 9.53
CA THR A 16 14.51 34.53 8.59
C THR A 16 14.70 33.99 7.16
N MET A 17 15.91 33.61 6.75
CA MET A 17 16.18 33.02 5.43
C MET A 17 15.65 31.58 5.26
N THR A 18 15.03 31.01 6.30
CA THR A 18 14.45 29.65 6.29
C THR A 18 12.95 29.62 6.58
N GLU A 19 12.23 30.73 6.37
CA GLU A 19 10.81 30.62 6.07
C GLU A 19 10.66 30.03 4.65
N VAL A 20 10.81 28.71 4.57
CA VAL A 20 10.35 27.93 3.42
C VAL A 20 8.84 28.11 3.39
N GLN A 21 8.36 28.99 2.52
CA GLN A 21 6.96 29.08 2.15
C GLN A 21 6.54 27.67 1.69
N ARG A 22 5.83 26.93 2.53
CA ARG A 22 5.42 25.56 2.19
C ARG A 22 4.19 25.62 1.30
N VAL A 23 4.19 24.87 0.20
CA VAL A 23 3.05 24.75 -0.70
C VAL A 23 1.84 24.18 0.06
N ARG A 24 0.69 24.86 -0.01
CA ARG A 24 -0.56 24.42 0.63
C ARG A 24 -1.58 24.00 -0.43
N ASP A 25 -2.14 22.81 -0.26
CA ASP A 25 -3.28 22.34 -1.07
C ASP A 25 -4.31 21.68 -0.15
N VAL A 26 -5.48 22.32 -0.02
CA VAL A 26 -6.53 21.90 0.93
C VAL A 26 -6.98 20.47 0.63
N LEU A 27 -7.19 20.13 -0.63
CA LEU A 27 -7.67 18.82 -1.03
C LEU A 27 -6.65 17.72 -0.72
N ALA A 28 -5.37 17.95 -1.04
CA ALA A 28 -4.31 17.00 -0.72
C ALA A 28 -4.18 16.79 0.79
N GLU A 29 -4.22 17.87 1.58
CA GLU A 29 -4.13 17.82 3.04
C GLU A 29 -5.33 17.09 3.67
N GLU A 30 -6.54 17.31 3.17
CA GLU A 30 -7.72 16.55 3.61
C GLU A 30 -7.63 15.06 3.28
N LEU A 31 -7.12 14.71 2.09
CA LEU A 31 -6.94 13.32 1.69
C LEU A 31 -5.87 12.63 2.56
N GLU A 32 -4.79 13.32 2.91
CA GLU A 32 -3.80 12.85 3.89
C GLU A 32 -4.44 12.64 5.26
N GLY A 33 -5.22 13.61 5.75
CA GLY A 33 -5.92 13.51 7.04
C GLY A 33 -6.93 12.36 7.11
N LYS A 34 -7.53 12.00 5.97
CA LYS A 34 -8.43 10.84 5.84
C LYS A 34 -7.69 9.52 5.59
N GLY A 35 -6.36 9.52 5.49
CA GLY A 35 -5.54 8.33 5.21
C GLY A 35 -5.65 7.80 3.77
N LEU A 36 -6.22 8.58 2.84
CA LEU A 36 -6.40 8.21 1.43
C LEU A 36 -5.13 8.51 0.62
N TYR A 37 -4.01 7.92 1.03
CA TYR A 37 -2.67 8.32 0.58
C TYR A 37 -2.42 8.14 -0.92
N ARG A 38 -3.05 7.15 -1.59
CA ARG A 38 -2.94 7.00 -3.06
C ARG A 38 -3.53 8.21 -3.78
N ARG A 39 -4.72 8.66 -3.35
CA ARG A 39 -5.40 9.82 -3.92
C ARG A 39 -4.67 11.12 -3.58
N ALA A 40 -4.19 11.24 -2.35
CA ALA A 40 -3.36 12.37 -1.93
C ALA A 40 -2.11 12.48 -2.81
N ALA A 41 -1.40 11.37 -3.07
CA ALA A 41 -0.22 11.35 -3.94
C ALA A 41 -0.52 11.79 -5.38
N SER A 42 -1.69 11.42 -5.93
CA SER A 42 -2.13 11.91 -7.24
C SER A 42 -2.42 13.41 -7.22
N ARG A 43 -3.04 13.94 -6.16
CA ARG A 43 -3.27 15.38 -6.04
C ARG A 43 -1.95 16.15 -5.90
N TRP A 44 -1.01 15.66 -5.09
CA TRP A 44 0.32 16.25 -4.97
C TRP A 44 1.11 16.24 -6.28
N LEU A 45 0.86 15.28 -7.17
CA LEU A 45 1.46 15.30 -8.52
C LEU A 45 0.95 16.50 -9.34
N VAL A 46 -0.36 16.78 -9.29
CA VAL A 46 -0.95 17.95 -9.96
C VAL A 46 -0.40 19.25 -9.37
N VAL A 47 -0.23 19.31 -8.04
CA VAL A 47 0.38 20.47 -7.36
C VAL A 47 1.85 20.63 -7.77
N LEU A 48 2.59 19.53 -7.92
CA LEU A 48 3.99 19.53 -8.35
C LEU A 48 4.15 20.16 -9.74
N GLU A 49 3.24 19.85 -10.67
CA GLU A 49 3.23 20.41 -12.03
C GLU A 49 2.95 21.93 -12.05
N GLN A 50 2.32 22.46 -11.00
CA GLN A 50 1.96 23.87 -10.86
C GLN A 50 3.03 24.69 -10.12
N CYS A 51 4.02 24.03 -9.51
CA CYS A 51 5.09 24.71 -8.76
C CYS A 51 6.08 25.35 -9.73
N ALA A 52 6.28 26.67 -9.59
CA ALA A 52 7.28 27.42 -10.37
C ALA A 52 8.69 27.31 -9.76
N ASP A 53 8.77 27.27 -8.43
CA ASP A 53 10.04 27.28 -7.69
C ASP A 53 10.58 25.88 -7.43
N GLU A 54 11.90 25.70 -7.56
CA GLU A 54 12.56 24.41 -7.32
C GLU A 54 12.37 23.91 -5.89
N LYS A 55 12.45 24.82 -4.91
CA LYS A 55 12.27 24.48 -3.49
C LYS A 55 10.87 23.92 -3.21
N ASP A 56 9.87 24.52 -3.85
CA ASP A 56 8.48 24.10 -3.76
C ASP A 56 8.29 22.74 -4.42
N ARG A 57 8.88 22.53 -5.59
CA ARG A 57 8.87 21.24 -6.28
C ARG A 57 9.50 20.14 -5.43
N GLU A 58 10.68 20.39 -4.88
CA GLU A 58 11.36 19.41 -4.02
C GLU A 58 10.52 19.07 -2.80
N TRP A 59 9.94 20.09 -2.15
CA TRP A 59 9.08 19.90 -0.99
C TRP A 59 7.82 19.08 -1.32
N VAL A 60 7.14 19.40 -2.42
CA VAL A 60 5.95 18.65 -2.88
C VAL A 60 6.31 17.23 -3.30
N ALA A 61 7.45 17.03 -3.98
CA ALA A 61 7.93 15.72 -4.38
C ALA A 61 8.22 14.81 -3.17
N LEU A 62 8.84 15.36 -2.12
CA LEU A 62 9.07 14.66 -0.85
C LEU A 62 7.75 14.30 -0.16
N ARG A 63 6.80 15.24 -0.10
CA ARG A 63 5.48 15.00 0.52
C ARG A 63 4.68 13.94 -0.24
N ARG A 64 4.73 13.97 -1.58
CA ARG A 64 4.17 12.91 -2.44
C ARG A 64 4.83 11.55 -2.18
N GLY A 65 6.16 11.51 -2.04
CA GLY A 65 6.90 10.29 -1.69
C GLY A 65 6.40 9.67 -0.39
N ARG A 66 6.22 10.48 0.66
CA ARG A 66 5.64 10.03 1.93
C ARG A 66 4.24 9.44 1.78
N CYS A 67 3.40 10.04 0.94
CA CYS A 67 2.08 9.47 0.63
C CYS A 67 2.20 8.11 -0.07
N ILE A 68 3.11 7.95 -1.03
CA ILE A 68 3.32 6.67 -1.72
C ILE A 68 3.77 5.59 -0.73
N ASP A 69 4.69 5.92 0.16
CA ASP A 69 5.19 4.99 1.17
C ASP A 69 4.11 4.62 2.17
N SER A 70 3.31 5.59 2.62
CA SER A 70 2.15 5.37 3.51
C SER A 70 1.04 4.56 2.83
N ALA A 71 0.94 4.62 1.50
CA ALA A 71 0.00 3.83 0.72
C ALA A 71 0.44 2.38 0.51
N ARG A 72 1.70 2.03 0.81
CA ARG A 72 2.17 0.64 0.74
C ARG A 72 1.52 -0.13 1.87
N LEU A 73 0.78 -1.18 1.51
CA LEU A 73 0.32 -2.12 2.53
C LEU A 73 1.56 -2.82 3.12
N PRO A 74 1.52 -3.16 4.43
CA PRO A 74 2.43 -4.15 4.96
C PRO A 74 2.37 -5.39 4.06
N PRO A 75 3.51 -6.09 3.84
CA PRO A 75 3.47 -7.35 3.10
C PRO A 75 2.40 -8.24 3.72
N ALA A 76 1.48 -8.72 2.87
CA ALA A 76 0.42 -9.62 3.33
C ALA A 76 1.10 -10.77 4.07
N ARG A 77 0.75 -10.95 5.35
CA ARG A 77 1.21 -12.12 6.08
C ARG A 77 0.67 -13.33 5.32
N ALA A 78 1.56 -14.23 4.91
CA ALA A 78 1.11 -15.49 4.33
C ALA A 78 0.33 -16.23 5.41
N GLU A 79 -0.99 -16.29 5.27
CA GLU A 79 -1.80 -17.11 6.17
C GLU A 79 -1.57 -18.58 5.84
N ASP A 80 -1.21 -19.38 6.85
CA ASP A 80 -1.04 -20.82 6.70
C ASP A 80 -2.39 -21.52 6.86
N PHE A 81 -2.98 -21.92 5.74
CA PHE A 81 -4.20 -22.73 5.71
C PHE A 81 -3.91 -24.24 5.72
N GLY A 82 -2.72 -24.65 6.15
CA GLY A 82 -2.28 -26.04 6.22
C GLY A 82 -3.21 -26.93 7.04
N ASP A 83 -3.73 -26.42 8.16
CA ASP A 83 -4.70 -27.15 9.00
C ASP A 83 -6.01 -27.42 8.28
N VAL A 84 -6.57 -26.41 7.61
CA VAL A 84 -7.80 -26.54 6.82
C VAL A 84 -7.59 -27.56 5.71
N ARG A 85 -6.46 -27.48 5.00
CA ARG A 85 -6.10 -28.44 3.95
C ARG A 85 -5.96 -29.87 4.50
N ARG A 86 -5.31 -30.05 5.65
CA ARG A 86 -5.17 -31.36 6.31
C ARG A 86 -6.52 -31.93 6.73
N ALA A 87 -7.37 -31.12 7.35
CA ALA A 87 -8.71 -31.53 7.79
C ALA A 87 -9.61 -31.91 6.60
N ALA A 88 -9.58 -31.12 5.52
CA ALA A 88 -10.30 -31.44 4.28
C ALA A 88 -9.79 -32.75 3.66
N GLY A 89 -8.47 -32.93 3.59
CA GLY A 89 -7.86 -34.17 3.09
C GLY A 89 -8.25 -35.41 3.92
N ALA A 90 -8.19 -35.30 5.26
CA ALA A 90 -8.62 -36.39 6.15
C ALA A 90 -10.11 -36.73 5.96
N THR A 91 -10.95 -35.73 5.72
CA THR A 91 -12.37 -35.91 5.45
C THR A 91 -12.60 -36.63 4.12
N HIS A 92 -11.93 -36.22 3.04
CA HIS A 92 -11.98 -36.91 1.75
C HIS A 92 -11.59 -38.39 1.87
N THR A 93 -10.55 -38.70 2.65
CA THR A 93 -10.13 -40.08 2.89
C THR A 93 -11.20 -40.87 3.66
N ARG A 94 -11.75 -40.31 4.75
CA ARG A 94 -12.82 -40.96 5.54
C ARG A 94 -14.08 -41.24 4.72
N MET A 95 -14.40 -40.38 3.77
CA MET A 95 -15.54 -40.53 2.88
C MET A 95 -15.26 -41.47 1.69
N GLY A 96 -14.05 -42.02 1.57
CA GLY A 96 -13.66 -42.87 0.44
C GLY A 96 -13.51 -42.11 -0.89
N LEU A 97 -13.47 -40.77 -0.84
CA LEU A 97 -13.36 -39.88 -2.00
C LEU A 97 -11.92 -39.71 -2.48
N ALA A 98 -10.94 -40.13 -1.68
CA ALA A 98 -9.51 -40.09 -1.99
C ALA A 98 -9.09 -41.17 -3.02
N GLN A 99 -9.91 -41.44 -4.02
CA GLN A 99 -9.56 -42.33 -5.12
C GLN A 99 -8.82 -41.56 -6.22
N LEU A 100 -7.79 -42.17 -6.78
CA LEU A 100 -7.07 -41.62 -7.93
C LEU A 100 -8.03 -41.47 -9.12
N ASN A 101 -7.72 -40.53 -10.02
CA ASN A 101 -8.43 -40.27 -11.29
C ASN A 101 -9.94 -39.96 -11.20
N GLY A 102 -10.45 -39.59 -10.01
CA GLY A 102 -11.86 -39.29 -9.80
C GLY A 102 -12.77 -40.52 -9.89
N SER A 103 -12.20 -41.73 -9.79
CA SER A 103 -12.96 -42.99 -9.84
C SER A 103 -14.01 -43.11 -8.74
N ALA A 104 -13.87 -42.41 -7.61
CA ALA A 104 -14.88 -42.30 -6.56
C ALA A 104 -16.24 -41.76 -7.07
N PHE A 105 -16.24 -40.97 -8.14
CA PHE A 105 -17.44 -40.33 -8.70
C PHE A 105 -17.95 -40.98 -9.98
N ARG A 106 -17.29 -42.02 -10.50
CA ARG A 106 -17.67 -42.67 -11.76
C ARG A 106 -18.72 -43.76 -11.51
N LEU A 107 -19.89 -43.63 -12.16
CA LEU A 107 -20.91 -44.68 -12.16
C LEU A 107 -20.40 -45.88 -12.97
N LYS A 108 -20.38 -47.09 -12.38
CA LYS A 108 -20.20 -48.32 -13.14
C LYS A 108 -21.42 -48.52 -14.03
N GLY A 109 -21.23 -48.57 -15.35
CA GLY A 109 -22.30 -48.89 -16.29
C GLY A 109 -22.92 -50.25 -15.94
N LYS A 110 -24.25 -50.34 -15.94
CA LYS A 110 -24.95 -51.63 -15.76
C LYS A 110 -24.49 -52.56 -16.89
N ARG A 111 -23.88 -53.70 -16.53
CA ARG A 111 -23.66 -54.80 -17.48
C ARG A 111 -25.03 -55.26 -17.94
N GLY A 112 -25.34 -55.01 -19.21
CA GLY A 112 -26.55 -55.52 -19.85
C GLY A 112 -26.56 -57.05 -19.80
N ASP A 113 -27.77 -57.60 -19.64
CA ASP A 113 -28.05 -59.03 -19.76
C ASP A 113 -27.31 -59.65 -20.94
N GLN A 114 -26.67 -60.79 -20.69
CA GLN A 114 -26.07 -61.63 -21.70
C GLN A 114 -27.15 -62.65 -22.09
N PRO A 115 -27.70 -62.62 -23.32
CA PRO A 115 -28.68 -63.62 -23.72
C PRO A 115 -27.99 -64.96 -23.94
N THR A 116 -28.56 -66.00 -23.33
CA THR A 116 -28.22 -67.42 -23.49
C THR A 116 -28.52 -67.94 -24.88
#